data_AF-A0A182EMM0-F1
#
_entry.id   AF-A0A182EMM0-F1
#
_cell.length_a   1.000
_cell.length_b   1.000
_cell.length_c   1.000
_cell.angle_alpha   90.00
_cell.angle_beta   90.00
_cell.angle_gamma   90.00
#
_symmetry.space_group_name_H-M   'P 1'
#
loop_
_entity.id
_entity.type
_entity.pdbx_description
1 polymer ?
#
loop_
_entity_poly.entity_id
_entity_poly.type
_entity_poly.pdbx_seq_one_letter_code
_entity_poly.pdbx_strand_id
1 'polypeptide(L)'
;VSSQGVTITDNTRRLFFRRHYPVQSVTYAGLDPSDRRHEIYNILQWDNSYLEGSTPKYVKIARIFAFVARKIGSRTDNTCHIFAELEPEQPATAVVNFITKVMMGRR
;
A
#
# COMPACT_ATOMS: atom_id res chain seq x y z
N VAL A 1 6.41 -1.77 -6.92
CA VAL A 1 6.09 -0.70 -7.90
C VAL A 1 7.08 -0.81 -9.06
N SER A 2 6.64 -0.65 -10.31
CA SER A 2 7.54 -0.66 -11.47
C SER A 2 7.12 0.38 -12.53
N SER A 3 7.92 0.51 -13.59
CA SER A 3 7.59 1.34 -14.76
C SER A 3 6.33 0.88 -15.52
N GLN A 4 5.87 -0.35 -15.27
CA GLN A 4 4.65 -0.90 -15.88
C GLN A 4 3.40 -0.65 -15.01
N GLY A 5 3.56 -0.39 -13.71
CA GLY A 5 2.46 -0.01 -12.83
C GLY A 5 2.59 -0.54 -11.41
N VAL A 6 1.45 -0.65 -10.72
CA VAL A 6 1.34 -1.22 -9.38
C VAL A 6 0.90 -2.67 -9.47
N THR A 7 1.60 -3.56 -8.78
CA THR A 7 1.18 -4.96 -8.63
C THR A 7 0.99 -5.25 -7.16
N ILE A 8 -0.13 -5.86 -6.81
CA ILE A 8 -0.45 -6.29 -5.45
C ILE A 8 -0.62 -7.80 -5.48
N THR A 9 0.02 -8.47 -4.52
CA THR A 9 -0.13 -9.90 -4.26
C THR A 9 -0.58 -10.07 -2.82
N ASP A 10 -1.53 -10.96 -2.58
CA ASP A 10 -1.84 -11.39 -1.23
C ASP A 10 -0.80 -12.44 -0.82
N ASN A 11 0.06 -12.10 0.12
CA ASN A 11 1.11 -13.01 0.58
C ASN A 11 0.54 -14.25 1.28
N THR A 12 -0.69 -14.18 1.82
CA THR A 12 -1.39 -15.32 2.44
C THR A 12 -2.26 -16.11 1.47
N ARG A 13 -2.44 -15.60 0.23
CA ARG A 13 -3.24 -16.21 -0.85
C ARG A 13 -4.69 -16.54 -0.46
N ARG A 14 -5.33 -15.71 0.38
CA ARG A 14 -6.69 -15.96 0.88
C ARG A 14 -7.77 -15.21 0.12
N LEU A 15 -7.55 -13.94 -0.21
CA LEU A 15 -8.57 -13.07 -0.81
C LEU A 15 -8.41 -12.93 -2.32
N PHE A 16 -7.18 -12.89 -2.81
CA PHE A 16 -6.86 -12.81 -4.23
C PHE A 16 -5.44 -13.31 -4.48
N PHE A 17 -5.13 -13.78 -5.68
CA PHE A 17 -3.76 -14.17 -5.99
C PHE A 17 -2.89 -12.96 -6.34
N ARG A 18 -3.33 -12.16 -7.33
CA ARG A 18 -2.59 -11.02 -7.85
C ARG A 18 -3.53 -10.04 -8.54
N ARG A 19 -3.28 -8.74 -8.35
CA ARG A 19 -3.93 -7.65 -9.11
C ARG A 19 -2.86 -6.73 -9.67
N HIS A 20 -3.02 -6.32 -10.92
CA HIS A 20 -2.10 -5.41 -11.60
C HIS A 20 -2.85 -4.18 -12.12
N TYR A 21 -2.31 -3.01 -11.83
CA TYR A 21 -2.83 -1.70 -12.22
C TYR A 21 -1.79 -1.02 -13.09
N PRO A 22 -2.01 -0.95 -14.41
CA PRO A 22 -1.09 -0.30 -15.34
C PRO A 22 -0.86 1.17 -14.97
N VAL A 23 0.32 1.73 -15.26
CA VAL A 23 0.66 3.14 -14.98
C VAL A 23 -0.45 4.11 -15.40
N GLN A 24 -0.96 3.96 -16.63
CA GLN A 24 -2.01 4.83 -17.20
C GLN A 24 -3.32 4.83 -16.42
N SER A 25 -3.59 3.77 -15.65
CA SER A 25 -4.80 3.66 -14.83
C SER A 25 -4.66 4.37 -13.49
N VAL A 26 -3.45 4.51 -12.96
CA VAL A 26 -3.20 5.12 -11.64
C VAL A 26 -3.25 6.63 -11.77
N THR A 27 -4.23 7.26 -11.13
CA THR A 27 -4.52 8.69 -11.27
C THR A 27 -4.09 9.52 -10.06
N TYR A 28 -3.99 8.90 -8.88
CA TYR A 28 -3.54 9.56 -7.65
C TYR A 28 -2.85 8.57 -6.72
N ALA A 29 -1.90 9.04 -5.92
CA ALA A 29 -1.36 8.32 -4.78
C ALA A 29 -0.99 9.30 -3.67
N GLY A 30 -1.28 8.95 -2.42
CA GLY A 30 -1.10 9.86 -1.30
C GLY A 30 -1.23 9.17 0.06
N LEU A 31 -0.77 9.87 1.10
CA LEU A 31 -1.10 9.53 2.48
C LEU A 31 -2.53 9.98 2.79
N ASP A 32 -3.10 9.47 3.89
CA ASP A 32 -4.36 9.99 4.40
C ASP A 32 -4.24 11.48 4.76
N PRO A 33 -5.02 12.39 4.15
CA PRO A 33 -4.91 13.83 4.41
C PRO A 33 -5.29 14.22 5.84
N SER A 34 -6.10 13.39 6.52
CA SER A 34 -6.46 13.58 7.93
C SER A 34 -5.45 12.95 8.89
N ASP A 35 -4.36 12.38 8.37
CA ASP A 35 -3.31 11.68 9.13
C ASP A 35 -3.85 10.61 10.10
N ARG A 36 -5.01 10.00 9.78
CA ARG A 36 -5.56 8.91 10.59
C ARG A 36 -4.57 7.75 10.58
N ARG A 37 -4.47 7.11 11.73
CA ARG A 37 -3.59 5.95 11.95
C ARG A 37 -4.42 4.70 12.12
N HIS A 38 -3.90 3.59 11.62
CA HIS A 38 -4.48 2.27 11.89
C HIS A 38 -3.66 1.58 12.96
N GLU A 39 -4.29 1.22 14.08
CA GLU A 39 -3.60 0.48 15.14
C GLU A 39 -3.59 -1.01 14.81
N ILE A 40 -2.39 -1.56 14.64
CA ILE A 40 -2.17 -2.95 14.26
C ILE A 40 -2.03 -3.79 15.55
N TYR A 41 -3.13 -3.97 16.28
CA TYR A 41 -3.13 -4.81 17.48
C TYR A 41 -3.27 -6.31 17.17
N ASN A 42 -3.93 -6.66 16.07
CA ASN A 42 -4.29 -8.05 15.76
C ASN A 42 -3.27 -8.82 14.90
N ILE A 43 -2.31 -8.15 14.24
CA ILE A 43 -1.24 -8.84 13.49
C ILE A 43 -0.20 -9.41 14.44
N LEU A 44 0.03 -8.75 15.59
CA LEU A 44 0.95 -9.19 16.63
C LEU A 44 0.53 -10.51 17.30
N GLN A 45 -0.75 -10.89 17.25
CA GLN A 45 -1.21 -12.20 17.74
C GLN A 45 -0.94 -13.34 16.75
N TRP A 46 -0.80 -13.05 15.45
CA TRP A 46 -0.56 -14.08 14.44
C TRP A 46 0.92 -14.48 14.37
N ASP A 47 1.82 -13.57 14.75
CA ASP A 47 3.27 -13.73 14.62
C ASP A 47 3.93 -13.58 16.01
N ASN A 48 4.17 -14.72 16.68
CA ASN A 48 4.83 -14.80 18.00
C ASN A 48 6.29 -14.31 18.00
N SER A 49 6.82 -13.83 16.86
CA SER A 49 8.19 -13.32 16.72
C SER A 49 8.48 -12.06 17.55
N TYR A 50 7.46 -11.43 18.14
CA TYR A 50 7.62 -10.31 19.07
C TYR A 50 8.21 -10.66 20.45
N LEU A 51 8.37 -11.96 20.76
CA LEU A 51 8.81 -12.40 22.09
C LEU A 51 10.34 -12.49 22.27
N GLU A 52 11.14 -12.35 21.21
CA GLU A 52 12.60 -12.47 21.29
C GLU A 52 13.30 -11.16 20.91
N GLY A 53 13.38 -10.21 21.85
CA GLY A 53 14.45 -9.20 22.00
C GLY A 53 14.94 -8.39 20.80
N SER A 54 14.27 -8.47 19.65
CA SER A 54 14.67 -7.94 18.36
C SER A 54 13.75 -6.79 17.97
N THR A 55 14.27 -5.88 17.16
CA THR A 55 13.57 -4.69 16.68
C THR A 55 12.20 -5.08 16.13
N PRO A 56 11.10 -4.38 16.49
CA PRO A 56 9.76 -4.75 16.07
C PRO A 56 9.67 -4.79 14.54
N LYS A 57 9.40 -6.00 14.00
CA LYS A 57 9.27 -6.24 12.55
C LYS A 57 8.11 -5.46 11.91
N TYR A 58 7.11 -5.09 12.72
CA TYR A 58 5.91 -4.39 12.24
C TYR A 58 5.67 -3.09 13.01
N VAL A 59 4.98 -2.13 12.39
CA VAL A 59 4.56 -0.90 13.08
C VAL A 59 3.31 -1.15 13.94
N LYS A 60 3.28 -0.61 15.17
CA LYS A 60 2.11 -0.70 16.07
C LYS A 60 1.00 0.26 15.64
N ILE A 61 1.37 1.45 15.17
CA ILE A 61 0.47 2.52 14.72
C ILE A 61 0.86 2.86 13.29
N ALA A 62 0.12 2.34 12.33
CA ALA A 62 0.45 2.43 10.93
C ALA A 62 -0.07 3.71 10.28
N ARG A 63 0.77 4.32 9.44
CA ARG A 63 0.31 5.35 8.51
C ARG A 63 -0.59 4.73 7.45
N ILE A 64 -1.66 5.42 7.11
CA ILE A 64 -2.56 5.02 6.03
C ILE A 64 -2.12 5.70 4.73
N PHE A 65 -2.09 4.94 3.65
CA PHE A 65 -1.86 5.47 2.31
C PHE A 65 -2.77 4.79 1.31
N ALA A 66 -2.94 5.42 0.16
CA ALA A 66 -3.77 4.88 -0.89
C ALA A 66 -3.26 5.28 -2.28
N PHE A 67 -3.74 4.55 -3.28
CA PHE A 67 -3.73 5.03 -4.66
C PHE A 67 -5.11 4.86 -5.28
N VAL A 68 -5.43 5.75 -6.21
CA VAL A 68 -6.65 5.71 -7.01
C VAL A 68 -6.30 5.21 -8.38
N ALA A 69 -7.06 4.23 -8.87
CA ALA A 69 -6.93 3.72 -10.22
C ALA A 69 -8.29 3.66 -10.94
N ARG A 70 -8.27 3.95 -12.23
CA ARG A 70 -9.44 3.79 -13.10
C ARG A 70 -9.75 2.31 -13.28
N LYS A 71 -11.02 1.94 -13.18
CA LYS A 71 -11.47 0.56 -13.38
C LYS A 71 -11.30 0.16 -14.85
N ILE A 72 -10.78 -1.04 -15.10
CA ILE A 72 -10.64 -1.59 -16.45
C ILE A 72 -12.02 -1.65 -17.11
N GLY A 73 -12.12 -1.13 -18.34
CA GLY A 73 -13.37 -1.09 -19.10
C GLY A 73 -14.32 0.04 -18.72
N SER A 74 -13.98 0.90 -17.74
CA SER A 74 -14.76 2.09 -17.40
C SER A 74 -14.00 3.37 -17.72
N ARG A 75 -14.72 4.36 -18.26
CA ARG A 75 -14.16 5.69 -18.53
C ARG A 75 -14.29 6.64 -17.35
N THR A 76 -15.22 6.39 -16.43
CA THR A 76 -15.57 7.32 -15.35
C THR A 76 -15.34 6.74 -13.96
N ASP A 77 -15.30 5.41 -13.84
CA ASP A 77 -15.23 4.78 -12.52
C ASP A 77 -13.78 4.68 -12.04
N ASN A 78 -13.60 5.07 -10.78
CA ASN A 78 -12.33 5.02 -10.08
C ASN A 78 -12.49 4.21 -8.80
N THR A 79 -11.46 3.46 -8.46
CA THR A 79 -11.39 2.71 -7.21
C THR A 79 -10.21 3.22 -6.39
N CYS A 80 -10.45 3.54 -5.13
CA CYS A 80 -9.41 3.85 -4.16
C CYS A 80 -8.98 2.56 -3.45
N HIS A 81 -7.69 2.24 -3.52
CA HIS A 81 -7.09 1.11 -2.82
C HIS A 81 -6.34 1.62 -1.59
N ILE A 82 -6.84 1.30 -0.41
CA ILE A 82 -6.32 1.76 0.88
C ILE A 82 -5.41 0.69 1.49
N PHE A 83 -4.29 1.12 2.04
CA PHE A 83 -3.28 0.29 2.69
C PHE A 83 -2.85 0.93 4.01
N ALA A 84 -2.30 0.10 4.88
CA ALA A 84 -1.61 0.53 6.09
C ALA A 84 -0.14 0.12 5.99
N GLU A 85 0.74 0.98 6.50
CA GLU A 85 2.16 0.68 6.69
C GLU A 85 2.33 -0.60 7.52
N LEU A 86 3.25 -1.48 7.10
CA LEU A 86 3.51 -2.73 7.79
C LEU A 86 4.89 -2.72 8.45
N GLU A 87 5.95 -2.42 7.70
CA GLU A 87 7.34 -2.46 8.16
C GLU A 87 7.91 -1.04 8.25
N PRO A 88 8.60 -0.67 9.35
CA PRO A 88 9.15 0.67 9.52
C PRO A 88 10.25 1.02 8.49
N GLU A 89 10.97 0.02 7.97
CA GLU A 89 12.00 0.18 6.94
C GLU A 89 11.40 0.52 5.56
N GLN A 90 10.09 0.25 5.36
CA GLN A 90 9.36 0.58 4.14
C GLN A 90 8.17 1.50 4.45
N PRO A 91 8.44 2.77 4.82
CA PRO A 91 7.40 3.68 5.26
C PRO A 91 6.42 4.01 4.13
N ALA A 92 5.18 4.30 4.48
CA ALA A 92 4.13 4.66 3.52
C ALA A 92 4.53 5.83 2.60
N THR A 93 5.29 6.78 3.13
CA THR A 93 5.85 7.93 2.39
C THR A 93 6.74 7.49 1.23
N ALA A 94 7.59 6.48 1.44
CA ALA A 94 8.47 5.96 0.40
C ALA A 94 7.65 5.29 -0.71
N VAL A 95 6.64 4.49 -0.34
CA VAL A 95 5.74 3.84 -1.32
C VAL A 95 5.02 4.87 -2.19
N VAL A 96 4.42 5.88 -1.57
CA VAL A 96 3.74 6.98 -2.29
C VAL A 96 4.72 7.71 -3.20
N ASN A 97 5.91 8.05 -2.70
CA ASN A 97 6.95 8.71 -3.51
C ASN A 97 7.37 7.89 -4.73
N PHE A 98 7.49 6.57 -4.60
CA PHE A 98 7.80 5.70 -5.73
C PHE A 98 6.67 5.69 -6.76
N ILE A 99 5.42 5.60 -6.34
CA ILE A 99 4.28 5.66 -7.26
C ILE A 99 4.28 7.00 -8.00
N THR A 100 4.38 8.11 -7.30
CA THR A 100 4.36 9.45 -7.92
C THR A 100 5.56 9.69 -8.83
N LYS A 101 6.80 9.38 -8.39
CA LYS A 101 8.00 9.62 -9.20
C LYS A 101 8.08 8.71 -10.43
N VAL A 102 7.75 7.42 -10.29
CA VAL A 102 7.89 6.45 -11.39
C VAL A 102 6.72 6.54 -12.36
N MET A 103 5.52 6.85 -11.88
CA MET A 103 4.30 6.79 -12.70
C MET A 103 3.77 8.16 -13.13
N MET A 104 4.02 9.22 -12.36
CA MET A 104 3.44 10.56 -12.59
C MET A 104 4.47 11.63 -12.94
N GLY A 105 5.74 11.45 -12.58
CA GLY A 105 6.85 12.36 -12.94
C GLY A 105 7.26 12.35 -14.42
N ARG A 106 6.47 11.70 -15.29
CA ARG A 106 6.66 11.63 -16.75
C ARG A 106 5.53 12.35 -17.53
N ARG A 107 4.75 13.19 -16.85
CA ARG A 107 3.76 14.06 -17.48
C ARG A 107 4.26 15.50 -17.51
#